data_AF-A0A9D4JVW0-F1
#
_entry.id   AF-A0A9D4JVW0-F1
#
_cell.length_a   1.000
_cell.length_b   1.000
_cell.length_c   1.000
_cell.angle_alpha   90.00
_cell.angle_beta   90.00
_cell.angle_gamma   90.00
#
_symmetry.space_group_name_H-M   'P 1'
#
loop_
_entity.id
_entity.type
_entity.pdbx_description
1 polymer ?
#
loop_
_entity_poly.entity_id
_entity_poly.type
_entity_poly.pdbx_seq_one_letter_code
_entity_poly.pdbx_strand_id
1 'polypeptide(L)'
;MQPKCQLVNRPAKFDCRWHAGLDMADQIIEGGRIIAYRIQWFNGSWSTWFGPGLNDLDIKFNPNAATCDVPVKAKSMRRMWSYFYDHTHEFIICKPN
;
A
#
# COMPACT_ATOMS: atom_id res chain seq x y z
N MET A 1 17.70 -17.54 -10.22
CA MET A 1 17.93 -16.92 -8.89
C MET A 1 16.58 -16.76 -8.20
N GLN A 2 16.47 -17.14 -6.91
CA GLN A 2 15.22 -17.00 -6.16
C GLN A 2 15.17 -15.60 -5.50
N PRO A 3 14.06 -14.86 -5.61
CA PRO A 3 13.91 -13.57 -4.93
C PRO A 3 13.99 -13.76 -3.41
N LYS A 4 14.70 -12.89 -2.71
CA LYS A 4 14.68 -12.85 -1.24
C LYS A 4 13.46 -12.06 -0.80
N CYS A 5 12.56 -12.74 -0.09
CA CYS A 5 11.36 -12.14 0.47
C CYS A 5 11.51 -11.99 1.98
N GLN A 6 11.03 -10.89 2.54
CA GLN A 6 11.11 -10.60 3.96
C GLN A 6 9.83 -9.95 4.49
N LEU A 7 9.48 -10.26 5.73
CA LEU A 7 8.42 -9.60 6.48
C LEU A 7 8.95 -8.28 7.06
N VAL A 8 8.25 -7.19 6.79
CA VAL A 8 8.63 -5.84 7.21
C VAL A 8 7.45 -5.21 7.94
N ASN A 9 7.72 -4.61 9.09
CA ASN A 9 6.77 -3.78 9.83
C ASN A 9 7.21 -2.31 9.74
N ARG A 10 6.26 -1.41 9.45
CA ARG A 10 6.51 0.03 9.30
C ARG A 10 5.46 0.84 10.07
N PRO A 11 5.87 1.89 10.79
CA PRO A 11 4.92 2.89 11.26
C PRO A 11 4.40 3.74 10.09
N ALA A 12 3.30 4.46 10.31
CA ALA A 12 2.82 5.49 9.39
C ALA A 12 3.91 6.55 9.12
N LYS A 13 4.06 6.94 7.86
CA LYS A 13 5.06 7.94 7.43
C LYS A 13 4.48 9.15 6.70
N PHE A 14 3.17 9.17 6.45
CA PHE A 14 2.48 10.21 5.71
C PHE A 14 3.06 10.45 4.30
N ASP A 15 3.56 9.38 3.66
CA ASP A 15 4.04 9.45 2.27
C ASP A 15 2.84 9.47 1.31
N CYS A 16 2.61 10.62 0.69
CA CYS A 16 1.51 10.88 -0.24
C CYS A 16 1.36 9.85 -1.36
N ARG A 17 2.47 9.19 -1.75
CA ARG A 17 2.47 8.16 -2.80
C ARG A 17 1.70 6.92 -2.37
N TRP A 18 1.69 6.60 -1.07
CA TRP A 18 0.78 5.59 -0.53
C TRP A 18 -0.66 6.07 -0.62
N HIS A 19 -0.95 7.30 -0.18
CA HIS A 19 -2.33 7.80 -0.12
C HIS A 19 -3.04 7.77 -1.48
N ALA A 20 -2.29 8.02 -2.57
CA ALA A 20 -2.75 7.90 -3.94
C ALA A 20 -3.24 6.49 -4.32
N GLY A 21 -2.77 5.45 -3.61
CA GLY A 21 -3.21 4.07 -3.76
C GLY A 21 -2.77 3.40 -5.06
N LEU A 22 -1.70 3.89 -5.69
CA LEU A 22 -1.22 3.48 -7.01
C LEU A 22 -0.74 2.02 -7.05
N ASP A 23 -1.02 1.32 -8.15
CA ASP A 23 -0.65 -0.10 -8.39
C ASP A 23 0.84 -0.44 -8.28
N MET A 24 1.74 0.54 -8.46
CA MET A 24 3.20 0.35 -8.43
C MET A 24 3.86 1.03 -7.22
N ALA A 25 3.08 1.40 -6.20
CA ALA A 25 3.59 2.12 -5.03
C ALA A 25 4.70 1.33 -4.32
N ASP A 26 4.58 0.02 -4.21
CA ASP A 26 5.61 -0.86 -3.65
C ASP A 26 6.95 -0.81 -4.41
N GLN A 27 6.91 -0.84 -5.74
CA GLN A 27 8.11 -0.78 -6.57
C GLN A 27 8.78 0.59 -6.45
N ILE A 28 7.99 1.66 -6.42
CA ILE A 28 8.49 3.05 -6.37
C ILE A 28 9.02 3.41 -4.97
N ILE A 29 8.33 2.97 -3.91
CA ILE A 29 8.60 3.40 -2.53
C ILE A 29 9.54 2.42 -1.83
N GLU A 30 9.28 1.11 -1.94
CA GLU A 30 10.05 0.08 -1.24
C GLU A 30 11.09 -0.61 -2.12
N GLY A 31 11.08 -0.39 -3.44
CA GLY A 31 12.07 -0.96 -4.37
C GLY A 31 11.93 -2.46 -4.54
N GLY A 32 10.72 -2.99 -4.42
CA GLY A 32 10.42 -4.42 -4.55
C GLY A 32 8.93 -4.67 -4.73
N ARG A 33 8.55 -5.93 -4.85
CA ARG A 33 7.16 -6.33 -5.00
C ARG A 33 6.59 -6.78 -3.66
N ILE A 34 5.60 -6.07 -3.14
CA ILE A 34 4.81 -6.56 -2.01
C ILE A 34 3.94 -7.71 -2.52
N ILE A 35 3.92 -8.84 -1.80
CA ILE A 35 3.12 -10.01 -2.16
C ILE A 35 1.94 -10.24 -1.22
N ALA A 36 2.04 -9.72 0.01
CA ALA A 36 0.98 -9.74 1.00
C ALA A 36 1.18 -8.60 2.00
N TYR A 37 0.10 -8.02 2.52
CA TYR A 37 0.17 -6.98 3.54
C TYR A 37 -1.06 -6.96 4.46
N ARG A 38 -0.92 -6.33 5.62
CA ARG A 38 -2.02 -6.03 6.54
C ARG A 38 -1.79 -4.68 7.21
N ILE A 39 -2.88 -4.09 7.70
CA ILE A 39 -2.91 -2.73 8.24
C ILE A 39 -3.40 -2.81 9.68
N GLN A 40 -2.77 -2.06 10.58
CA GLN A 40 -3.28 -1.87 11.94
C GLN A 40 -4.18 -0.64 11.96
N TRP A 41 -5.48 -0.84 12.19
CA TRP A 41 -6.46 0.24 12.30
C TRP A 41 -6.22 1.08 13.56
N PHE A 42 -6.76 2.29 13.60
CA PHE A 42 -6.61 3.19 14.77
C PHE A 42 -7.11 2.61 16.09
N ASN A 43 -7.99 1.61 16.06
CA ASN A 43 -8.43 0.87 17.26
C ASN A 43 -7.41 -0.20 17.73
N GLY A 44 -6.24 -0.28 17.09
CA GLY A 44 -5.17 -1.25 17.39
C GLY A 44 -5.35 -2.63 16.76
N SER A 45 -6.51 -2.93 16.17
CA SER A 45 -6.77 -4.21 15.51
C SER A 45 -6.09 -4.30 14.15
N TRP A 46 -5.58 -5.49 13.82
CA TRP A 46 -5.01 -5.75 12.50
C TRP A 46 -6.11 -6.23 11.54
N SER A 47 -6.05 -5.77 10.29
CA SER A 47 -6.83 -6.34 9.19
C SER A 47 -6.44 -7.79 8.91
N THR A 48 -7.25 -8.46 8.09
CA THR A 48 -6.81 -9.67 7.39
C THR A 48 -5.62 -9.35 6.48
N TRP A 49 -4.95 -10.38 5.99
CA TRP A 49 -3.95 -10.23 4.95
C TRP A 49 -4.63 -9.92 3.60
N PHE A 50 -4.10 -8.93 2.92
CA PHE A 50 -4.42 -8.53 1.55
C PHE A 50 -3.29 -8.97 0.63
N GLY A 51 -3.60 -9.31 -0.62
CA GLY A 51 -2.60 -9.47 -1.68
C GLY A 51 -2.83 -8.39 -2.73
N PRO A 52 -1.78 -7.81 -3.35
CA PRO A 52 -1.97 -6.88 -4.45
C PRO A 52 -2.83 -7.49 -5.59
N GLY A 53 -4.05 -6.98 -5.79
CA GLY A 53 -5.03 -7.48 -6.75
C GLY A 53 -5.95 -8.58 -6.20
N LEU A 54 -5.82 -8.91 -4.92
CA LEU A 54 -6.58 -9.96 -4.23
C LEU A 54 -7.21 -9.39 -2.95
N ASN A 55 -8.52 -9.13 -3.01
CA ASN A 55 -9.34 -8.60 -1.91
C ASN A 55 -8.84 -7.28 -1.33
N ASP A 56 -8.08 -6.50 -2.11
CA ASP A 56 -7.35 -5.35 -1.62
C ASP A 56 -7.83 -4.02 -2.21
N LEU A 57 -9.07 -3.97 -2.71
CA LEU A 57 -9.70 -2.72 -3.14
C LEU A 57 -10.27 -1.98 -1.94
N ASP A 58 -9.96 -0.69 -1.85
CA ASP A 58 -10.53 0.23 -0.88
C ASP A 58 -11.95 0.63 -1.30
N ILE A 59 -12.84 0.79 -0.32
CA ILE A 59 -14.19 1.32 -0.55
C ILE A 59 -14.14 2.81 -0.94
N LYS A 60 -13.08 3.51 -0.55
CA LYS A 60 -12.82 4.89 -0.97
C LYS A 60 -12.09 4.90 -2.33
N PHE A 61 -12.45 5.87 -3.16
CA PHE A 61 -11.85 6.11 -4.47
C PHE A 61 -11.20 7.50 -4.51
N ASN A 62 -10.34 7.77 -5.48
CA ASN A 62 -9.77 9.09 -5.74
C ASN A 62 -10.81 9.96 -6.47
N PRO A 63 -11.45 10.96 -5.84
CA PRO A 63 -12.47 11.76 -6.51
C PRO A 63 -11.87 12.75 -7.53
N ASN A 64 -10.66 13.23 -7.24
CA ASN A 64 -9.95 14.27 -7.98
C ASN A 64 -8.78 13.69 -8.78
N ALA A 65 -8.24 14.48 -9.70
CA ALA A 65 -7.06 14.12 -10.51
C ALA A 65 -5.72 14.22 -9.75
N ALA A 66 -5.76 14.53 -8.45
CA ALA A 66 -4.58 14.54 -7.60
C ALA A 66 -4.96 14.10 -6.18
N THR A 67 -4.01 13.46 -5.50
CA THR A 67 -4.09 13.11 -4.07
C THR A 67 -2.78 13.52 -3.42
N CYS A 68 -2.85 14.49 -2.50
CA CYS A 68 -1.66 15.08 -1.86
C CYS A 68 -0.55 15.43 -2.88
N ASP A 69 -0.92 16.17 -3.93
CA ASP A 69 -0.07 16.58 -5.04
C ASP A 69 0.52 15.46 -5.92
N VAL A 70 0.19 14.20 -5.65
CA VAL A 70 0.48 13.08 -6.55
C VAL A 70 -0.62 13.01 -7.61
N PRO A 71 -0.29 13.15 -8.92
CA PRO A 71 -1.27 13.00 -9.98
C PRO A 71 -1.88 11.60 -9.97
N VAL A 72 -3.21 11.52 -10.02
CA VAL A 72 -3.96 10.27 -10.10
C VAL A 72 -5.05 10.42 -11.14
N LYS A 73 -5.55 9.30 -11.68
CA LYS A 73 -6.75 9.36 -12.52
C LYS A 73 -7.94 9.77 -11.64
N ALA A 74 -8.67 10.81 -12.04
CA ALA A 74 -9.91 11.18 -11.35
C ALA A 74 -10.93 10.02 -11.43
N LYS A 75 -11.70 9.84 -10.36
CA LYS A 75 -12.67 8.75 -10.19
C LYS A 75 -12.03 7.36 -10.34
N SER A 76 -10.83 7.17 -9.79
CA SER A 76 -10.12 5.87 -9.81
C SER A 76 -10.22 5.13 -8.48
N MET A 77 -10.28 3.81 -8.57
CA MET A 77 -10.19 2.95 -7.39
C MET A 77 -8.80 3.01 -6.77
N ARG A 78 -8.74 2.78 -5.46
CA ARG A 78 -7.50 2.67 -4.70
C ARG A 78 -7.40 1.27 -4.11
N ARG A 79 -6.18 0.85 -3.79
CA ARG A 79 -5.96 -0.34 -2.98
C ARG A 79 -5.93 0.00 -1.49
N MET A 80 -6.13 -1.01 -0.65
CA MET A 80 -6.10 -0.90 0.81
C MET A 80 -4.74 -0.41 1.33
N TRP A 81 -3.63 -0.66 0.62
CA TRP A 81 -2.33 -0.08 0.99
C TRP A 81 -2.29 1.46 0.95
N SER A 82 -3.36 2.12 0.48
CA SER A 82 -3.45 3.58 0.59
C SER A 82 -3.46 4.09 2.03
N TYR A 83 -3.85 3.22 2.97
CA TYR A 83 -3.76 3.46 4.41
C TYR A 83 -2.34 3.35 4.97
N PHE A 84 -1.32 2.91 4.20
CA PHE A 84 0.08 2.97 4.64
C PHE A 84 0.55 4.42 4.86
N TYR A 85 -0.18 5.39 4.29
CA TYR A 85 -0.02 6.80 4.54
C TYR A 85 -0.10 7.11 6.05
N ASP A 86 -1.17 6.70 6.72
CA ASP A 86 -1.52 7.11 8.09
C ASP A 86 -1.63 5.96 9.11
N HIS A 87 -1.46 4.72 8.68
CA HIS A 87 -1.52 3.54 9.56
C HIS A 87 -0.18 2.79 9.62
N THR A 88 0.09 2.22 10.80
CA THR A 88 1.09 1.17 10.94
C THR A 88 0.69 -0.02 10.08
N HIS A 89 1.65 -0.60 9.37
CA HIS A 89 1.40 -1.66 8.41
C HIS A 89 2.52 -2.70 8.42
N GLU A 90 2.18 -3.90 7.99
CA GLU A 90 3.10 -5.02 7.88
C GLU A 90 2.93 -5.65 6.49
N PHE A 91 4.04 -5.99 5.84
CA PHE A 91 4.02 -6.56 4.50
C PHE A 91 5.19 -7.51 4.24
N ILE A 92 4.97 -8.44 3.31
CA ILE A 92 6.01 -9.31 2.77
C ILE A 92 6.44 -8.73 1.43
N ILE A 93 7.72 -8.36 1.30
CA ILE A 93 8.30 -7.80 0.07
C ILE A 93 9.38 -8.71 -0.49
N CYS A 94 9.33 -8.95 -1.79
CA CYS A 94 10.34 -9.69 -2.56
C CYS A 94 11.13 -8.71 -3.44
N LYS A 95 12.45 -8.74 -3.35
CA LYS A 95 13.34 -7.91 -4.16
C LYS A 95 14.15 -8.77 -5.15
N PRO A 96 14.38 -8.30 -6.39
CA PRO A 96 15.39 -8.91 -7.25
C PRO A 96 16.76 -8.77 -6.57
N ASN A 97 17.56 -9.83 -6.58
CA ASN A 97 18.96 -9.78 -6.16
C ASN A 97 19.82 -9.16 -7.26
#